data_AF-A0A1W9QJE1-F1
#
_entry.id   AF-A0A1W9QJE1-F1
#
_cell.length_a   1.000
_cell.length_b   1.000
_cell.length_c   1.000
_cell.angle_alpha   90.00
_cell.angle_beta   90.00
_cell.angle_gamma   90.00
#
_symmetry.space_group_name_H-M   'P 1'
#
loop_
_entity.id
_entity.type
_entity.pdbx_description
1 polymer ?
#
loop_
_entity_poly.entity_id
_entity_poly.type
_entity_poly.pdbx_seq_one_letter_code
_entity_poly.pdbx_strand_id
1 'polypeptide(L)'
;MSNGIVRLSNVDPCLITIFVHFLQQILKVRLENLRVALVLYSDLSDNDCKNFWSRITGVPIKQFHKSQFIKGRHPTKRSEHGICGVVLSSRGAKEKIFTWIKLFCEKYQ
;
A
#
# COMPACT_ATOMS: atom_id res chain seq x y z
N MET A 1 -1.54 -13.01 -14.64
CA MET A 1 -1.68 -11.89 -13.68
C MET A 1 -2.55 -12.36 -12.52
N SER A 2 -2.18 -12.09 -11.27
CA SER A 2 -2.96 -12.57 -10.12
C SER A 2 -4.34 -11.90 -10.11
N ASN A 3 -5.39 -12.71 -10.31
CA ASN A 3 -6.76 -12.25 -10.62
C ASN A 3 -7.52 -11.58 -9.46
N GLY A 4 -6.85 -10.97 -8.48
CA GLY A 4 -7.52 -10.39 -7.31
C GLY A 4 -6.71 -9.42 -6.46
N ILE A 5 -5.62 -8.85 -6.95
CA ILE A 5 -4.84 -7.89 -6.16
C ILE A 5 -5.38 -6.46 -6.33
N VAL A 6 -5.60 -5.80 -5.20
CA VAL A 6 -5.76 -4.34 -5.07
C VAL A 6 -4.54 -3.82 -4.32
N ARG A 7 -3.85 -2.83 -4.89
CA ARG A 7 -2.61 -2.28 -4.31
C ARG A 7 -2.47 -0.80 -4.59
N LEU A 8 -2.00 -0.05 -3.61
CA LEU A 8 -1.47 1.30 -3.77
C LEU A 8 -0.07 1.35 -3.16
N SER A 9 0.88 1.91 -3.92
CA SER A 9 2.25 2.15 -3.45
C SER A 9 2.57 3.64 -3.53
N ASN A 10 3.04 4.22 -2.43
CA ASN A 10 3.42 5.63 -2.37
C ASN A 10 4.48 5.90 -1.29
N VAL A 11 5.15 7.05 -1.39
CA VAL A 11 6.05 7.57 -0.35
C VAL A 11 5.32 8.47 0.66
N ASP A 12 4.18 9.05 0.28
CA ASP A 12 3.37 9.93 1.12
C ASP A 12 2.57 9.13 2.16
N PRO A 13 2.84 9.29 3.47
CA PRO A 13 2.11 8.63 4.54
C PRO A 13 0.62 8.98 4.58
N CYS A 14 0.25 10.20 4.18
CA CYS A 14 -1.14 10.66 4.16
C CYS A 14 -1.95 9.84 3.16
N LEU A 15 -1.45 9.71 1.92
CA LEU A 15 -2.13 8.94 0.88
C LEU A 15 -2.24 7.45 1.23
N ILE A 16 -1.21 6.88 1.86
CA ILE A 16 -1.26 5.49 2.35
C ILE A 16 -2.32 5.34 3.44
N THR A 17 -2.41 6.27 4.38
CA THR A 17 -3.43 6.25 5.45
C THR A 17 -4.84 6.33 4.88
N ILE A 18 -5.08 7.26 3.94
CA ILE A 18 -6.36 7.39 3.24
C ILE A 18 -6.74 6.07 2.57
N PHE A 19 -5.79 5.43 1.90
CA PHE A 19 -6.05 4.16 1.23
C PHE A 19 -6.38 3.03 2.21
N VAL A 20 -5.65 2.90 3.33
CA VAL A 20 -5.99 1.93 4.39
C VAL A 20 -7.40 2.18 4.93
N HIS A 21 -7.75 3.44 5.22
CA HIS A 21 -9.08 3.80 5.67
C HIS A 21 -10.16 3.50 4.63
N PHE A 22 -9.91 3.76 3.34
CA PHE A 22 -10.82 3.38 2.27
C PHE A 22 -11.08 1.87 2.27
N LEU A 23 -10.03 1.04 2.37
CA LEU A 23 -10.16 -0.42 2.43
C LEU A 23 -10.99 -0.87 3.66
N GLN A 24 -10.73 -0.30 4.84
CA GLN A 24 -11.42 -0.69 6.07
C GLN A 24 -12.85 -0.16 6.16
N GLN A 25 -13.06 1.11 5.85
CA GLN A 25 -14.32 1.81 6.11
C GLN A 25 -15.31 1.66 4.96
N ILE A 26 -14.84 1.68 3.72
CA ILE A 26 -15.70 1.62 2.52
C ILE A 26 -15.81 0.17 2.03
N LEU A 27 -14.68 -0.53 1.89
CA LEU A 27 -14.70 -1.93 1.43
C LEU A 27 -14.89 -2.95 2.56
N LYS A 28 -14.96 -2.51 3.82
CA LYS A 28 -15.18 -3.37 5.01
C LYS A 28 -14.13 -4.48 5.16
N VAL A 29 -12.90 -4.20 4.75
CA VAL A 29 -11.77 -5.14 4.84
C VAL A 29 -11.18 -5.13 6.23
N ARG A 30 -11.02 -6.31 6.84
CA ARG A 30 -10.31 -6.45 8.13
C ARG A 30 -8.81 -6.20 7.97
N LEU A 31 -8.19 -5.56 8.95
CA LEU A 31 -6.77 -5.19 8.94
C LEU A 31 -5.83 -6.41 8.77
N GLU A 32 -6.20 -7.55 9.33
CA GLU A 32 -5.50 -8.83 9.21
C GLU A 32 -5.39 -9.37 7.76
N ASN A 33 -6.26 -8.90 6.86
CA ASN A 33 -6.25 -9.27 5.44
C ASN A 33 -5.31 -8.38 4.61
N LEU A 34 -4.81 -7.29 5.20
CA LEU A 34 -3.85 -6.42 4.54
C LEU A 34 -2.43 -6.98 4.68
N ARG A 35 -1.62 -6.76 3.65
CA ARG A 35 -0.17 -6.97 3.69
C ARG A 35 0.53 -5.69 3.29
N VAL A 36 1.75 -5.50 3.79
CA VAL A 36 2.59 -4.36 3.41
C VAL A 36 3.84 -4.87 2.71
N ALA A 37 4.20 -4.23 1.60
CA ALA A 37 5.45 -4.47 0.88
C ALA A 37 6.23 -3.16 0.83
N LEU A 38 7.46 -3.17 1.35
CA LEU A 38 8.35 -2.02 1.32
C LEU A 38 9.38 -2.14 0.21
N VAL A 39 9.65 -1.01 -0.44
CA VAL A 39 10.82 -0.82 -1.30
C VAL A 39 11.71 0.23 -0.63
N LEU A 40 12.91 -0.20 -0.24
CA LEU A 40 13.85 0.58 0.57
C LEU A 40 15.13 0.85 -0.20
N TYR A 41 15.79 1.95 0.11
CA TYR A 41 17.16 2.19 -0.34
C TYR A 41 18.13 1.42 0.57
N SER A 42 19.31 1.05 0.04
CA SER A 42 20.29 0.21 0.74
C SER A 42 20.84 0.82 2.03
N ASP A 43 20.75 2.14 2.17
CA ASP A 43 21.16 2.94 3.32
C ASP A 43 20.08 3.04 4.41
N LEU A 44 18.86 2.55 4.16
CA LEU A 44 17.78 2.57 5.14
C LEU A 44 17.72 1.29 5.98
N SER A 45 17.46 1.48 7.27
CA SER A 45 17.17 0.40 8.22
C SER A 45 15.80 -0.22 7.93
N ASP A 46 15.78 -1.52 7.64
CA ASP A 46 14.54 -2.28 7.40
C ASP A 46 13.58 -2.20 8.59
N ASN A 47 14.13 -2.36 9.79
CA ASN A 47 13.37 -2.38 11.03
C ASN A 47 12.72 -1.01 11.29
N ASP A 48 13.46 0.08 11.12
CA ASP A 48 12.94 1.43 11.38
C ASP A 48 11.87 1.82 10.36
N CYS A 49 12.06 1.46 9.09
CA CYS A 49 11.05 1.68 8.06
C CYS A 49 9.78 0.85 8.34
N LYS A 50 9.92 -0.42 8.74
CA LYS A 50 8.78 -1.26 9.13
C LYS A 50 8.04 -0.71 10.34
N ASN A 51 8.75 -0.25 11.38
CA ASN A 51 8.15 0.37 12.56
C ASN A 51 7.39 1.64 12.19
N PHE A 52 7.99 2.51 11.36
CA PHE A 52 7.34 3.72 10.86
C PHE A 52 6.04 3.39 10.12
N TRP A 53 6.10 2.51 9.11
CA TRP A 53 4.93 2.18 8.30
C TRP A 53 3.89 1.37 9.06
N SER A 54 4.29 0.57 10.05
CA SER A 54 3.37 -0.13 10.94
C SER A 54 2.56 0.86 11.78
N ARG A 55 3.20 1.92 12.31
CA ARG A 55 2.52 3.01 13.01
C ARG A 55 1.55 3.78 12.11
N ILE A 56 1.94 4.09 10.87
CA ILE A 56 1.10 4.82 9.92
C ILE A 56 -0.12 4.01 9.47
N THR A 57 0.09 2.73 9.14
CA THR A 57 -0.96 1.88 8.55
C THR A 57 -1.79 1.14 9.60
N GLY A 58 -1.31 1.05 10.84
CA GLY A 58 -1.82 0.13 11.86
C GLY A 58 -1.53 -1.35 11.59
N VAL A 59 -1.01 -1.71 10.41
CA VAL A 59 -0.73 -3.10 10.05
C VAL A 59 0.44 -3.61 10.89
N PRO A 60 0.31 -4.77 11.56
CA PRO A 60 1.40 -5.29 12.38
C PRO A 60 2.56 -5.79 11.51
N ILE A 61 3.79 -5.66 12.00
CA ILE A 61 5.03 -6.02 11.25
C ILE A 61 5.03 -7.47 10.75
N LYS A 62 4.37 -8.40 11.47
CA LYS A 62 4.20 -9.80 11.02
C LYS A 62 3.45 -9.96 9.68
N GLN A 63 2.72 -8.93 9.25
CA GLN A 63 2.01 -8.87 7.97
C GLN A 63 2.80 -8.15 6.87
N PHE A 64 4.06 -7.78 7.14
CA PHE A 64 4.95 -7.19 6.15
C PHE A 64 5.67 -8.30 5.39
N HIS A 65 5.70 -8.18 4.07
CA HIS A 65 6.55 -9.01 3.24
C HIS A 65 8.03 -8.67 3.46
N LYS A 66 8.92 -9.52 2.94
CA LYS A 66 10.35 -9.20 2.83
C LYS A 66 10.51 -7.91 2.02
N SER A 67 11.19 -6.92 2.60
CA SER A 67 11.46 -5.65 1.94
C SER A 67 12.40 -5.86 0.75
N GLN A 68 12.17 -5.07 -0.30
CA GLN A 68 13.00 -5.07 -1.50
C GLN A 68 13.97 -3.90 -1.41
N PHE A 69 15.26 -4.16 -1.64
CA PHE A 69 16.29 -3.13 -1.61
C PHE A 69 16.66 -2.69 -3.03
N ILE A 70 16.67 -1.38 -3.28
CA ILE A 70 17.05 -0.79 -4.56
C ILE A 70 18.23 0.17 -4.39
N LYS A 71 19.05 0.27 -5.43
CA LYS A 71 20.06 1.34 -5.53
C LYS A 71 19.39 2.60 -6.07
N GLY A 72 19.39 3.67 -5.28
CA GLY A 72 18.79 4.94 -5.70
C GLY A 72 19.53 5.53 -6.90
N ARG A 73 18.80 5.83 -7.99
CA ARG A 73 19.36 6.39 -9.24
C ARG A 73 19.63 7.90 -9.17
N HIS A 74 18.95 8.62 -8.28
CA HIS A 74 19.11 10.06 -8.09
C HIS A 74 19.53 10.41 -6.64
N PRO A 75 20.46 11.37 -6.47
CA PRO A 75 20.98 11.73 -5.16
C PRO A 75 20.03 12.63 -4.33
N THR A 76 19.10 13.36 -4.95
CA THR A 76 18.51 14.56 -4.31
C THR A 76 17.07 14.44 -3.80
N LYS A 77 16.36 13.31 -3.97
CA LYS A 77 14.99 13.14 -3.43
C LYS A 77 14.69 11.69 -3.05
N ARG A 78 15.29 11.20 -1.96
CA ARG A 78 14.95 9.88 -1.38
C ARG A 78 14.00 10.07 -0.20
N SER A 79 12.96 9.24 -0.14
CA SER A 79 12.09 9.14 1.05
C SER A 79 12.87 8.54 2.21
N GLU A 80 12.78 9.16 3.39
CA GLU A 80 13.44 8.71 4.64
C GLU A 80 12.94 7.34 5.11
N HIS A 81 11.76 6.90 4.65
CA HIS A 81 11.15 5.63 5.03
C HIS A 81 10.88 4.71 3.83
N GLY A 82 11.44 5.04 2.66
CA GLY A 82 11.22 4.29 1.42
C GLY A 82 9.78 4.42 0.88
N ILE A 83 9.38 3.46 0.06
CA ILE A 83 8.06 3.38 -0.58
C ILE A 83 7.25 2.29 0.12
N CYS A 84 6.03 2.63 0.55
CA CYS A 84 5.11 1.67 1.14
C CYS A 84 4.03 1.24 0.15
N GLY A 85 3.90 -0.06 -0.06
CA GLY A 85 2.80 -0.68 -0.80
C GLY A 85 1.84 -1.41 0.13
N VAL A 86 0.59 -0.94 0.22
CA VAL A 86 -0.48 -1.68 0.90
C VAL A 86 -1.14 -2.60 -0.11
N VAL A 87 -1.25 -3.88 0.24
CA VAL A 87 -1.71 -4.95 -0.63
C VAL A 87 -2.90 -5.67 -0.01
N LEU A 88 -3.96 -5.81 -0.80
CA LEU A 88 -5.11 -6.65 -0.50
C LEU A 88 -5.26 -7.69 -1.61
N SER A 89 -5.33 -8.96 -1.24
CA SER A 89 -5.72 -10.04 -2.15
C SER A 89 -7.20 -10.36 -1.97
N SER A 90 -8.05 -9.75 -2.78
CA SER A 90 -9.49 -9.98 -2.81
C SER A 90 -10.05 -9.70 -4.21
N ARG A 91 -10.50 -10.77 -4.87
CA ARG A 91 -11.18 -10.67 -6.17
C ARG A 91 -12.44 -9.80 -6.09
N GLY A 92 -13.27 -10.00 -5.06
CA GLY A 92 -14.49 -9.22 -4.88
C GLY A 92 -14.24 -7.73 -4.63
N ALA A 93 -13.19 -7.38 -3.88
CA ALA A 93 -12.82 -5.97 -3.70
C ALA A 93 -12.36 -5.33 -5.02
N LYS A 94 -11.55 -6.06 -5.80
CA LYS A 94 -11.13 -5.64 -7.14
C LYS A 94 -12.33 -5.42 -8.06
N GLU A 95 -13.23 -6.39 -8.16
CA GLU A 95 -14.44 -6.30 -8.99
C GLU A 95 -15.30 -5.09 -8.60
N LYS A 96 -15.55 -4.87 -7.29
CA LYS A 96 -16.28 -3.69 -6.81
C LYS A 96 -15.64 -2.37 -7.24
N ILE A 97 -14.33 -2.21 -7.04
CA ILE A 97 -13.61 -0.98 -7.43
C ILE A 97 -13.73 -0.75 -8.94
N PHE A 98 -13.52 -1.79 -9.75
CA PHE A 98 -13.66 -1.68 -11.20
C PHE A 98 -15.09 -1.29 -11.63
N THR A 99 -16.11 -1.90 -11.02
CA THR A 99 -17.50 -1.53 -11.28
C THR A 99 -17.78 -0.07 -10.92
N TRP A 100 -17.30 0.41 -9.76
CA TRP A 100 -17.48 1.81 -9.36
C TRP A 100 -16.80 2.80 -10.31
N ILE A 101 -15.58 2.50 -10.76
CA ILE A 101 -14.87 3.32 -11.76
C ILE A 101 -15.66 3.34 -13.08
N LYS A 102 -16.16 2.19 -13.54
CA LYS A 102 -16.98 2.11 -14.75
C LYS A 102 -18.25 2.95 -14.65
N LEU A 103 -19.01 2.81 -13.56
CA LEU A 103 -20.23 3.60 -13.31
C LEU A 103 -19.94 5.09 -13.20
N PHE A 104 -18.78 5.47 -12.64
CA PHE A 104 -18.35 6.87 -12.59
C PHE A 104 -18.09 7.40 -14.00
N CYS A 105 -17.36 6.66 -14.85
CA CYS A 105 -17.13 7.05 -16.24
C CYS A 105 -18.44 7.19 -17.01
N GLU A 106 -19.35 6.23 -16.91
CA GLU A 106 -20.66 6.26 -17.62
C GLU A 106 -21.55 7.45 -17.21
N LYS A 107 -21.37 7.99 -16.01
CA LYS A 107 -22.19 9.11 -15.50
C LYS A 107 -21.61 10.48 -15.83
N TYR A 108 -20.28 10.59 -15.99
CA TYR A 108 -19.57 11.87 -16.08
C TYR A 108 -18.71 12.01 -17.34
N GLN A 109 -18.77 11.05 -18.27
CA GLN A 109 -18.28 11.15 -19.64
C GLN A 109 -19.46 11.03 -20.60
#